data_AF-A0A2U1W134-F1
#
_entry.id   AF-A0A2U1W134-F1
#
_cell.length_a   1.000
_cell.length_b   1.000
_cell.length_c   1.000
_cell.angle_alpha   90.00
_cell.angle_beta   90.00
_cell.angle_gamma   90.00
#
_symmetry.space_group_name_H-M   'P 1'
#
loop_
_entity.id
_entity.type
_entity.pdbx_description
1 polymer ?
#
loop_
_entity_poly.entity_id
_entity_poly.type
_entity_poly.pdbx_seq_one_letter_code
_entity_poly.pdbx_strand_id
1 'polypeptide(L)'
;MATKPTGNPFFDTDFSKVLGDLKLPGIDVESILATQRKNIEAVTAANQLAIEGLQAVLRRQAEILRQTLEEAGTAATEVIAAGSPEDKAAKQAELVKTAFERSLSNIRELSEMVAKSNTEAADVLAKRVSESLDEVKAAIAGAKKARK
;
A
#
# COMPACT_ATOMS: atom_id res chain seq x y z
N MET A 1 24.73 -31.08 -17.57
CA MET A 1 24.77 -30.23 -16.36
C MET A 1 25.46 -28.93 -16.75
N ALA A 2 24.98 -27.71 -16.55
CA ALA A 2 23.80 -27.17 -15.87
C ALA A 2 23.37 -25.89 -16.62
N THR A 3 22.07 -25.69 -16.82
CA THR A 3 21.50 -24.46 -17.36
C THR A 3 21.62 -23.35 -16.31
N LYS A 4 22.39 -22.30 -16.62
CA LYS A 4 22.51 -21.11 -15.76
C LYS A 4 21.11 -20.48 -15.58
N PRO A 5 20.76 -20.00 -14.38
CA PRO A 5 19.52 -19.27 -14.19
C PRO A 5 19.63 -17.99 -15.01
N THR A 6 18.63 -17.74 -15.86
CA THR A 6 18.46 -16.47 -16.58
C THR A 6 18.35 -15.35 -15.56
N GLY A 7 19.50 -14.70 -15.28
CA GLY A 7 19.60 -13.48 -14.49
C GLY A 7 18.78 -12.38 -15.15
N ASN A 8 18.00 -11.67 -14.34
CA ASN A 8 17.11 -10.63 -14.79
C ASN A 8 17.96 -9.50 -15.44
N PRO A 9 17.86 -9.26 -16.76
CA PRO A 9 18.75 -8.35 -17.50
C PRO A 9 18.69 -6.90 -16.99
N PHE A 10 17.66 -6.54 -16.23
CA PHE A 10 17.54 -5.24 -15.56
C PHE A 10 18.57 -5.02 -14.44
N PHE A 11 19.03 -6.07 -13.76
CA PHE A 11 19.95 -5.96 -12.62
C PHE A 11 21.42 -6.26 -12.98
N ASP A 12 21.65 -7.05 -14.03
CA ASP A 12 23.01 -7.45 -14.45
C ASP A 12 23.65 -6.48 -15.47
N THR A 13 22.92 -5.46 -15.93
CA THR A 13 23.45 -4.45 -16.84
C THR A 13 24.15 -3.35 -16.04
N ASP A 14 25.48 -3.28 -16.14
CA ASP A 14 26.28 -2.17 -15.62
C ASP A 14 26.02 -0.90 -16.45
N PHE A 15 24.93 -0.21 -16.12
CA PHE A 15 24.50 1.02 -16.81
C PHE A 15 25.59 2.09 -16.82
N SER A 16 26.53 2.08 -15.87
CA SER A 16 27.64 3.02 -15.82
C SER A 16 28.63 2.83 -16.98
N LYS A 17 28.87 1.58 -17.41
CA LYS A 17 29.70 1.28 -18.60
C LYS A 17 28.99 1.59 -19.90
N VAL A 18 27.71 1.26 -20.01
CA VAL A 18 26.91 1.55 -21.21
C VAL A 18 26.80 3.07 -21.44
N LEU A 19 26.61 3.86 -20.37
CA LEU A 19 26.55 5.32 -20.44
C LEU A 19 27.94 5.98 -20.60
N GLY A 20 29.01 5.38 -20.05
CA GLY A 20 30.38 5.88 -20.19
C GLY A 20 30.91 5.83 -21.63
N ASP A 21 30.52 4.80 -22.38
CA ASP A 21 30.91 4.64 -23.80
C ASP A 21 29.99 5.46 -24.74
N LEU A 22 28.77 5.78 -24.31
CA LEU A 22 27.83 6.67 -25.00
C LEU A 22 27.99 8.12 -24.50
N LYS A 23 29.11 8.77 -24.83
CA LYS A 23 29.19 10.24 -24.78
C LYS A 23 28.25 10.83 -25.84
N LEU A 24 26.95 10.88 -25.53
CA LEU A 24 25.92 11.49 -26.37
C LEU A 24 25.95 13.01 -26.13
N PRO A 25 26.46 13.83 -27.06
CA PRO A 25 26.52 15.27 -26.88
C PRO A 25 25.11 15.83 -26.65
N GLY A 26 24.92 16.49 -25.50
CA GLY A 26 23.65 17.10 -25.10
C GLY A 26 22.77 16.28 -24.15
N ILE A 27 23.22 15.10 -23.67
CA ILE A 27 22.54 14.31 -22.64
C ILE A 27 23.34 14.34 -21.33
N ASP A 28 22.68 14.76 -20.24
CA ASP A 28 23.25 14.77 -18.89
C ASP A 28 23.04 13.41 -18.21
N VAL A 29 24.11 12.61 -18.17
CA VAL A 29 24.12 11.27 -17.57
C VAL A 29 23.87 11.31 -16.06
N GLU A 30 24.35 12.35 -15.35
CA GLU A 30 24.11 12.50 -13.91
C GLU A 30 22.63 12.75 -13.63
N SER A 31 21.97 13.55 -14.45
CA SER A 31 20.53 13.78 -14.39
C SER A 31 19.71 12.50 -14.61
N ILE A 32 20.13 11.64 -15.54
CA ILE A 32 19.49 10.33 -15.78
C ILE A 32 19.66 9.43 -14.55
N LEU A 33 20.86 9.33 -13.99
CA LEU A 33 21.11 8.51 -12.80
C LEU A 33 20.30 9.02 -11.58
N ALA A 34 20.21 10.34 -11.40
CA ALA A 34 19.38 10.94 -10.37
C ALA A 34 17.88 10.62 -10.57
N THR A 35 17.39 10.69 -11.81
CA THR A 35 16.01 10.31 -12.19
C THR A 35 15.72 8.86 -11.84
N GLN A 36 16.65 7.94 -12.13
CA GLN A 36 16.47 6.52 -11.81
C GLN A 36 16.51 6.25 -10.30
N ARG A 37 17.38 6.94 -9.56
CA ARG A 37 17.39 6.87 -8.09
C ARG A 37 16.02 7.27 -7.51
N LYS A 38 15.47 8.41 -7.96
CA LYS A 38 14.13 8.86 -7.54
C LYS A 38 13.01 7.88 -7.89
N ASN A 39 13.10 7.19 -9.04
CA ASN A 39 12.14 6.15 -9.41
C ASN A 39 12.15 4.99 -8.41
N ILE A 40 13.34 4.51 -8.05
CA ILE A 40 13.52 3.43 -7.08
C ILE A 40 13.00 3.85 -5.71
N GLU A 41 13.31 5.08 -5.28
CA GLU A 41 12.83 5.63 -4.01
C GLU A 41 11.30 5.70 -3.97
N ALA A 42 10.65 6.18 -5.05
CA ALA A 42 9.20 6.28 -5.12
C ALA A 42 8.51 4.89 -5.07
N VAL A 43 9.02 3.91 -5.81
CA VAL A 43 8.50 2.54 -5.77
C VAL A 43 8.72 1.91 -4.39
N THR A 44 9.87 2.14 -3.78
CA THR A 44 10.17 1.65 -2.43
C THR A 44 9.23 2.27 -1.40
N ALA A 45 8.98 3.58 -1.47
CA ALA A 45 8.06 4.28 -0.59
C ALA A 45 6.61 3.80 -0.77
N ALA A 46 6.15 3.61 -2.01
CA ALA A 46 4.83 3.06 -2.29
C ALA A 46 4.66 1.64 -1.73
N ASN A 47 5.67 0.78 -1.89
CA ASN A 47 5.67 -0.57 -1.30
C ASN A 47 5.65 -0.53 0.23
N GLN A 48 6.41 0.39 0.85
CA GLN A 48 6.43 0.57 2.29
C GLN A 48 5.03 0.94 2.81
N LEU A 49 4.35 1.90 2.17
CA LEU A 49 2.97 2.29 2.52
C LEU A 49 1.98 1.13 2.38
N ALA A 50 2.12 0.30 1.34
CA ALA A 50 1.29 -0.89 1.17
C ALA A 50 1.50 -1.92 2.29
N ILE A 51 2.76 -2.16 2.69
CA ILE A 51 3.08 -3.07 3.81
C ILE A 51 2.55 -2.52 5.13
N GLU A 52 2.71 -1.23 5.38
CA GLU A 52 2.19 -0.56 6.58
C GLU A 52 0.66 -0.64 6.64
N GLY A 53 -0.03 -0.46 5.51
CA GLY A 53 -1.47 -0.65 5.40
C GLY A 53 -1.89 -2.07 5.75
N LEU A 54 -1.20 -3.08 5.22
CA LEU A 54 -1.47 -4.49 5.55
C LEU A 54 -1.25 -4.77 7.04
N GLN A 55 -0.16 -4.26 7.62
CA GLN A 55 0.10 -4.40 9.05
C GLN A 55 -1.00 -3.73 9.90
N ALA A 56 -1.48 -2.56 9.49
CA ALA A 56 -2.56 -1.87 10.17
C ALA A 56 -3.86 -2.70 10.13
N VAL A 57 -4.22 -3.24 8.97
CA VAL A 57 -5.38 -4.14 8.80
C VAL A 57 -5.26 -5.37 9.70
N LEU A 58 -4.09 -6.02 9.73
CA LEU A 58 -3.86 -7.20 10.59
C LEU A 58 -3.99 -6.88 12.08
N ARG A 59 -3.43 -5.74 12.53
CA ARG A 59 -3.58 -5.27 13.91
C ARG A 59 -5.06 -5.03 14.25
N ARG A 60 -5.80 -4.41 13.34
CA ARG A 60 -7.24 -4.16 13.53
C ARG A 60 -8.05 -5.45 13.58
N GLN A 61 -7.73 -6.42 12.72
CA GLN A 61 -8.36 -7.75 12.74
C GLN A 61 -8.17 -8.46 14.09
N ALA A 62 -6.97 -8.36 14.67
CA ALA A 62 -6.68 -8.93 15.99
C ALA A 62 -7.46 -8.23 17.12
N GLU A 63 -7.62 -6.90 17.03
CA GLU A 63 -8.43 -6.14 17.97
C GLU A 63 -9.92 -6.52 17.89
N ILE A 64 -10.47 -6.62 16.67
CA ILE A 64 -11.85 -7.07 16.44
C ILE A 64 -12.08 -8.46 17.05
N LEU A 65 -11.13 -9.38 16.89
CA LEU A 65 -11.22 -10.71 17.48
C LEU A 65 -11.27 -10.65 19.01
N ARG A 66 -10.40 -9.85 19.62
CA ARG A 66 -10.38 -9.66 21.07
C ARG A 66 -11.71 -9.10 21.58
N GLN A 67 -12.23 -8.05 20.93
CA GLN A 67 -13.52 -7.44 21.27
C GLN A 67 -14.65 -8.47 21.17
N THR A 68 -14.67 -9.26 20.08
CA THR A 68 -15.67 -10.31 19.87
C THR A 68 -15.67 -11.36 20.97
N LEU A 69 -14.50 -11.77 21.46
CA LEU A 69 -14.38 -12.74 22.56
C LEU A 69 -14.89 -12.16 23.90
N GLU A 70 -14.55 -10.91 24.20
CA GLU A 70 -15.03 -10.20 25.40
C GLU A 70 -16.56 -10.03 25.37
N GLU A 71 -17.11 -9.67 24.22
CA GLU A 71 -18.55 -9.54 23.99
C GLU A 71 -19.29 -10.87 24.10
N ALA A 72 -18.73 -11.95 23.54
CA ALA A 72 -19.34 -13.28 23.62
C ALA A 72 -19.45 -13.77 25.08
N GLY A 73 -18.44 -13.52 25.91
CA GLY A 73 -18.48 -13.84 27.35
C GLY A 73 -19.55 -13.03 28.10
N THR A 74 -19.68 -11.75 27.76
CA THR A 74 -20.71 -10.86 28.34
C THR A 74 -22.11 -11.32 27.93
N ALA A 75 -22.33 -11.55 26.64
CA ALA A 75 -23.60 -12.01 26.08
C ALA A 75 -24.04 -13.35 26.69
N ALA A 76 -23.12 -14.30 26.88
CA ALA A 76 -23.41 -15.57 27.53
C ALA A 76 -23.89 -15.38 28.98
N THR A 77 -23.26 -14.47 29.73
CA THR A 77 -23.64 -14.14 31.10
C THR A 77 -25.02 -13.48 31.16
N GLU A 78 -25.30 -12.54 30.25
CA GLU A 78 -26.59 -11.84 30.16
C GLU A 78 -27.76 -12.77 29.83
N VAL A 79 -27.55 -13.74 28.91
CA VAL A 79 -28.59 -14.73 28.56
C VAL A 79 -28.88 -15.69 29.72
N ILE A 80 -27.86 -16.07 30.50
CA ILE A 80 -28.05 -16.91 31.70
C ILE A 80 -28.81 -16.14 32.79
N ALA A 81 -28.54 -14.85 32.94
CA ALA A 81 -29.19 -13.99 33.93
C ALA A 81 -30.65 -13.60 33.57
N ALA A 82 -31.05 -13.75 32.31
CA ALA A 82 -32.39 -13.42 31.85
C ALA A 82 -33.45 -14.36 32.46
N GLY A 83 -34.56 -13.77 32.93
CA GLY A 83 -35.61 -14.46 33.69
C GLY A 83 -36.51 -15.36 32.82
N SER A 84 -37.59 -14.79 32.29
CA SER A 84 -38.60 -15.54 31.54
C SER A 84 -38.11 -16.00 30.16
N PRO A 85 -38.76 -17.00 29.53
CA PRO A 85 -38.49 -17.37 28.14
C PRO A 85 -38.65 -16.20 27.15
N GLU A 86 -39.64 -15.33 27.37
CA GLU A 86 -39.90 -14.14 26.57
C GLU A 86 -38.77 -13.11 26.69
N ASP A 87 -38.26 -12.87 27.90
CA ASP A 87 -37.12 -11.98 28.14
C ASP A 87 -35.84 -12.51 27.46
N LYS A 88 -35.64 -13.83 27.47
CA LYS A 88 -34.53 -14.48 26.77
C LYS A 88 -34.63 -14.30 25.26
N ALA A 89 -35.81 -14.45 24.69
CA ALA A 89 -36.03 -14.25 23.26
C ALA A 89 -35.79 -12.79 22.83
N ALA A 90 -36.29 -11.83 23.62
CA ALA A 90 -36.03 -10.41 23.38
C ALA A 90 -34.53 -10.09 23.47
N LYS A 91 -33.83 -10.65 24.46
CA LYS A 91 -32.39 -10.43 24.65
C LYS A 91 -31.57 -11.04 23.51
N GLN A 92 -31.93 -12.22 23.02
CA GLN A 92 -31.29 -12.83 21.85
C GLN A 92 -31.45 -11.95 20.60
N ALA A 93 -32.64 -11.40 20.36
CA ALA A 93 -32.88 -10.52 19.22
C ALA A 93 -32.03 -9.23 19.31
N GLU A 94 -31.90 -8.65 20.51
CA GLU A 94 -31.03 -7.49 20.76
C GLU A 94 -29.55 -7.83 20.50
N LEU A 95 -29.07 -8.97 21.00
CA LEU A 95 -27.69 -9.42 20.78
C LEU A 95 -27.37 -9.63 19.30
N VAL A 96 -28.29 -10.23 18.54
CA VAL A 96 -28.14 -10.42 17.09
C VAL A 96 -28.09 -9.07 16.37
N LYS A 97 -28.96 -8.13 16.72
CA LYS A 97 -28.97 -6.78 16.14
C LYS A 97 -27.64 -6.07 16.39
N THR A 98 -27.18 -6.05 17.64
CA THR A 98 -25.92 -5.41 18.03
C THR A 98 -24.73 -6.04 17.32
N ALA A 99 -24.68 -7.38 17.25
CA ALA A 99 -23.62 -8.09 16.53
C ALA A 99 -23.61 -7.75 15.03
N PHE A 100 -24.78 -7.61 14.40
CA PHE A 100 -24.89 -7.22 13.00
C PHE A 100 -24.40 -5.79 12.76
N GLU A 101 -24.86 -4.82 13.57
CA GLU A 101 -24.43 -3.42 13.46
C GLU A 101 -22.91 -3.28 13.63
N ARG A 102 -22.34 -4.03 14.59
CA ARG A 102 -20.90 -4.04 14.83
C ARG A 102 -20.11 -4.67 13.69
N SER A 103 -20.57 -5.80 13.15
CA SER A 103 -19.95 -6.43 11.99
C SER A 103 -19.91 -5.50 10.79
N LEU A 104 -21.02 -4.79 10.52
CA LEU A 104 -21.09 -3.80 9.45
C LEU A 104 -20.13 -2.63 9.68
N SER A 105 -20.01 -2.15 10.92
CA SER A 105 -19.03 -1.12 11.29
C SER A 105 -17.59 -1.59 11.03
N ASN A 106 -17.24 -2.80 11.47
CA ASN A 106 -15.91 -3.38 11.28
C ASN A 106 -15.56 -3.54 9.78
N ILE A 107 -16.51 -3.97 8.96
CA ILE A 107 -16.30 -4.12 7.50
C ILE A 107 -16.03 -2.75 6.86
N ARG A 108 -16.77 -1.71 7.24
CA ARG A 108 -16.55 -0.34 6.73
C ARG A 108 -15.17 0.16 7.08
N GLU A 109 -14.78 0.04 8.35
CA GLU A 109 -13.48 0.48 8.82
C GLU A 109 -12.33 -0.23 8.10
N LEU A 110 -12.38 -1.56 8.00
CA LEU A 110 -11.35 -2.33 7.28
C LEU A 110 -11.29 -1.93 5.79
N SER A 111 -12.44 -1.67 5.16
CA SER A 111 -12.49 -1.22 3.77
C SER A 111 -11.86 0.16 3.59
N GLU A 112 -12.13 1.09 4.51
CA GLU A 112 -11.54 2.43 4.52
C GLU A 112 -10.02 2.36 4.72
N MET A 113 -9.53 1.48 5.61
CA MET A 113 -8.09 1.29 5.83
C MET A 113 -7.38 0.80 4.56
N VAL A 114 -7.95 -0.19 3.87
CA VAL A 114 -7.39 -0.71 2.60
C VAL A 114 -7.43 0.36 1.51
N ALA A 115 -8.56 1.05 1.37
CA ALA A 115 -8.72 2.11 0.37
C ALA A 115 -7.71 3.25 0.59
N LYS A 116 -7.51 3.65 1.86
CA LYS A 116 -6.55 4.69 2.23
C LYS A 116 -5.12 4.28 1.88
N SER A 117 -4.67 3.09 2.28
CA SER A 117 -3.32 2.62 1.98
C SER A 117 -3.04 2.55 0.47
N ASN A 118 -4.02 2.07 -0.31
CA ASN A 118 -3.90 2.04 -1.77
C ASN A 118 -3.83 3.44 -2.38
N THR A 119 -4.62 4.39 -1.85
CA THR A 119 -4.64 5.78 -2.33
C THR A 119 -3.30 6.46 -2.04
N GLU A 120 -2.79 6.33 -0.82
CA GLU A 120 -1.50 6.92 -0.43
C GLU A 120 -0.34 6.37 -1.27
N ALA A 121 -0.30 5.07 -1.54
CA ALA A 121 0.70 4.47 -2.43
C ALA A 121 0.55 4.97 -3.88
N ALA A 122 -0.67 5.09 -4.38
CA ALA A 122 -0.94 5.61 -5.72
C ALA A 122 -0.53 7.08 -5.87
N ASP A 123 -0.76 7.91 -4.85
CA ASP A 123 -0.40 9.32 -4.85
C ASP A 123 1.13 9.52 -4.93
N VAL A 124 1.91 8.69 -4.23
CA VAL A 124 3.38 8.69 -4.33
C VAL A 124 3.83 8.41 -5.76
N LEU A 125 3.25 7.39 -6.40
CA LEU A 125 3.59 7.02 -7.77
C LEU A 125 3.14 8.10 -8.77
N ALA A 126 1.92 8.62 -8.61
CA ALA A 126 1.37 9.67 -9.47
C ALA A 126 2.23 10.95 -9.42
N LYS A 127 2.65 11.35 -8.23
CA LYS A 127 3.60 12.45 -8.03
C LYS A 127 4.91 12.19 -8.78
N ARG A 128 5.48 10.99 -8.65
CA ARG A 128 6.74 10.66 -9.33
C ARG A 128 6.59 10.68 -10.85
N VAL A 129 5.47 10.20 -11.39
CA VAL A 129 5.17 10.27 -12.83
C VAL A 129 5.12 11.73 -13.29
N SER A 130 4.43 12.61 -12.56
CA SER A 130 4.38 14.04 -12.87
C SER A 130 5.79 14.65 -12.91
N GLU A 131 6.60 14.40 -11.88
CA GLU A 131 7.98 14.87 -11.81
C GLU A 131 8.84 14.31 -12.96
N SER A 132 8.59 13.08 -13.40
CA SER A 132 9.31 12.46 -14.51
C SER A 132 9.01 13.15 -15.84
N LEU A 133 7.76 13.58 -16.05
CA LEU A 133 7.37 14.35 -17.24
C LEU A 133 8.04 15.74 -17.25
N ASP A 134 8.17 16.38 -16.09
CA ASP A 134 8.89 17.65 -15.96
C ASP A 134 10.40 17.49 -16.23
N GLU A 135 11.02 16.41 -15.75
CA GLU A 135 12.42 16.06 -16.01
C GLU A 135 12.67 15.83 -17.51
N VAL A 136 11.76 15.12 -18.21
CA VAL A 136 11.83 14.93 -19.66
C VAL A 136 11.71 16.26 -20.41
N LYS A 137 10.76 17.12 -20.01
CA LYS A 137 10.60 18.46 -20.61
C LYS A 137 11.85 19.31 -20.42
N ALA A 138 12.47 19.27 -19.25
CA ALA A 138 13.72 19.97 -18.96
C ALA A 138 14.87 19.45 -19.82
N ALA A 139 15.01 18.12 -19.97
CA ALA A 139 16.02 17.50 -20.80
C ALA A 139 15.91 17.93 -22.28
N ILE A 140 14.69 17.94 -22.84
CA ILE A 140 14.44 18.39 -24.23
C ILE A 140 14.80 19.88 -24.39
N ALA A 141 14.42 20.72 -23.42
CA ALA A 141 14.75 22.15 -23.46
C ALA A 141 16.26 22.40 -23.36
N GLY A 142 16.97 21.63 -22.54
CA GLY A 142 18.43 21.66 -22.43
C GLY A 142 19.11 21.24 -23.74
N ALA A 143 18.68 20.14 -24.35
CA ALA A 143 19.21 19.66 -25.63
C ALA A 143 19.03 20.68 -26.77
N LYS A 144 17.91 21.42 -26.79
CA LYS A 144 17.68 22.52 -27.77
C LYS A 144 18.65 23.69 -27.58
N LYS A 145 19.02 24.03 -26.33
CA LYS A 145 20.00 25.08 -26.04
C LYS A 145 21.42 24.66 -26.44
N ALA A 146 21.79 23.41 -26.22
CA ALA A 146 23.13 22.89 -26.55
C ALA A 146 23.42 22.78 -28.06
N ARG A 147 22.37 22.81 -28.91
CA ARG A 147 22.49 22.80 -30.39
C ARG A 147 22.58 24.19 -31.03
N LYS A 148 22.39 25.28 -30.27
CA LYS A 148 22.56 26.66 -30.72
C LYS A 148 23.95 27.16 -30.37
#